data_AF-A0A7S7U2C9-F1
#
_entry.id   AF-A0A7S7U2C9-F1
#
_cell.length_a   1.000
_cell.length_b   1.000
_cell.length_c   1.000
_cell.angle_alpha   90.00
_cell.angle_beta   90.00
_cell.angle_gamma   90.00
#
_symmetry.space_group_name_H-M   'P 1'
#
loop_
_entity.id
_entity.type
_entity.pdbx_description
1 polymer ?
#
loop_
_entity_poly.entity_id
_entity_poly.type
_entity_poly.pdbx_seq_one_letter_code
_entity_poly.pdbx_strand_id
1 'polypeptide(L)' 'MIVQFSMRDGAKVIPCAISTSAMDELEGAGRAASSEREAQFMRLRARIEARATVKYMAGEFEGVPAGIILRSIDFRTP' A
#
# COMPACT_ATOMS: atom_id res chain seq x y z
N MET A 1 5.61 10.84 -3.31
CA MET A 1 4.78 10.93 -2.10
C MET A 1 4.30 9.53 -1.74
N ILE A 2 4.08 9.27 -0.46
CA ILE A 2 3.56 7.98 0.03
C ILE A 2 2.31 8.24 0.87
N VAL A 3 1.43 7.25 0.92
CA VAL A 3 0.33 7.18 1.88
C VAL A 3 0.71 6.14 2.91
N GLN A 4 0.70 6.54 4.18
CA GLN A 4 0.96 5.63 5.30
C GLN A 4 -0.36 5.07 5.82
N PHE A 5 -0.36 3.80 6.13
CA PHE A 5 -1.48 3.11 6.76
C PHE A 5 -0.93 2.06 7.72
N SER A 6 -1.80 1.36 8.43
CA SER A 6 -1.36 0.29 9.31
C SER A 6 -2.26 -0.92 9.16
N MET A 7 -1.64 -2.08 9.04
CA MET A 7 -2.35 -3.35 9.16
C MET A 7 -2.34 -3.80 10.61
N ARG A 8 -3.36 -4.56 10.99
CA ARG A 8 -3.45 -5.20 12.31
C ARG A 8 -3.48 -6.71 12.14
N ASP A 9 -2.64 -7.37 12.91
CA ASP A 9 -2.61 -8.82 13.07
C ASP A 9 -2.78 -9.13 14.56
N GLY A 10 -4.02 -9.33 14.98
CA GLY A 10 -4.40 -9.38 16.40
C GLY A 10 -4.00 -8.10 17.14
N ALA A 11 -3.08 -8.21 18.11
CA ALA A 11 -2.55 -7.09 18.87
C ALA A 11 -1.39 -6.36 18.18
N LYS A 12 -0.82 -6.93 17.11
CA LYS A 12 0.33 -6.37 16.40
C LYS A 12 -0.14 -5.31 15.40
N VAL A 13 0.46 -4.13 15.47
CA VAL A 13 0.29 -3.07 14.47
C VAL A 13 1.51 -3.10 13.54
N ILE A 14 1.27 -3.30 12.26
CA ILE A 14 2.32 -3.33 11.23
C ILE A 14 2.26 -2.00 10.47
N PRO A 15 3.35 -1.20 10.49
CA PRO A 15 3.42 0.02 9.70
C PRO A 15 3.50 -0.35 8.22
N CYS A 16 2.63 0.25 7.41
CA CYS A 16 2.59 0.04 5.98
C CYS A 16 2.63 1.37 5.23
N ALA A 17 3.20 1.38 4.04
CA ALA A 17 3.19 2.52 3.16
C ALA A 17 2.93 2.09 1.73
N ILE A 18 2.23 2.92 0.96
CA ILE A 18 2.06 2.76 -0.49
C ILE A 18 2.47 4.03 -1.22
N SER A 19 3.17 3.93 -2.35
CA SER A 19 3.46 5.11 -3.16
C SER A 19 2.21 5.62 -3.86
N THR A 20 2.05 6.95 -3.97
CA THR A 20 0.93 7.54 -4.71
C THR A 20 0.93 7.13 -6.19
N SER A 21 2.11 6.88 -6.76
CA SER A 21 2.24 6.34 -8.12
C SER A 21 1.65 4.94 -8.26
N ALA A 22 1.84 4.09 -7.24
CA ALA A 22 1.26 2.75 -7.25
C ALA A 22 -0.26 2.82 -7.16
N MET A 23 -0.80 3.75 -6.36
CA MET A 23 -2.24 3.98 -6.29
C MET A 23 -2.82 4.47 -7.63
N ASP A 24 -2.14 5.41 -8.29
CA ASP A 24 -2.56 5.91 -9.61
C ASP A 24 -2.55 4.80 -10.67
N GLU A 25 -1.44 4.03 -10.75
CA GLU A 25 -1.33 2.87 -11.64
C GLU A 25 -2.40 1.80 -11.34
N LEU A 26 -2.70 1.57 -10.05
CA LEU A 26 -3.66 0.57 -9.61
C LEU A 26 -5.11 0.94 -9.92
N GLU A 27 -5.45 2.23 -9.80
CA GLU A 27 -6.78 2.76 -10.16
C GLU A 27 -6.98 2.83 -11.68
N GLY A 28 -5.89 2.88 -12.45
CA GLY A 28 -5.93 3.08 -13.91
C GLY A 28 -6.37 4.50 -14.29
N ALA A 29 -6.39 5.41 -13.32
CA ALA A 29 -6.77 6.81 -13.49
C ALA A 29 -5.52 7.68 -13.62
N GLY A 30 -5.69 8.88 -14.21
CA GLY A 30 -4.66 9.91 -14.17
C GLY A 30 -4.27 10.28 -12.74
N ARG A 31 -3.15 10.99 -12.59
CA ARG A 31 -2.60 11.37 -11.27
C ARG A 31 -3.64 12.10 -10.41
N ALA A 32 -4.12 11.45 -9.35
CA ALA A 32 -5.11 12.04 -8.44
C ALA A 32 -4.54 13.25 -7.68
N ALA A 33 -5.40 14.22 -7.34
CA ALA A 33 -5.00 15.35 -6.50
C ALA A 33 -4.61 14.88 -5.10
N SER A 34 -3.81 15.67 -4.37
CA SER A 34 -3.40 15.33 -3.00
C SER A 34 -4.60 15.17 -2.05
N SER A 35 -5.64 15.98 -2.21
CA SER A 35 -6.90 15.92 -1.45
C SER A 35 -7.72 14.66 -1.70
N GLU A 36 -7.51 14.00 -2.84
CA GLU A 36 -8.27 12.80 -3.24
C GLU A 36 -7.56 11.50 -2.85
N ARG A 37 -6.32 11.58 -2.33
CA ARG A 37 -5.50 10.40 -2.03
C ARG A 37 -6.12 9.50 -0.98
N GLU A 38 -6.74 10.06 0.04
CA GLU A 38 -7.44 9.27 1.05
C GLU A 38 -8.65 8.54 0.44
N ALA A 39 -9.45 9.23 -0.38
CA ALA A 39 -10.58 8.63 -1.08
C ALA A 39 -10.13 7.54 -2.07
N GLN A 40 -9.04 7.78 -2.81
CA GLN A 40 -8.41 6.81 -3.70
C GLN A 40 -7.93 5.58 -2.92
N PHE A 41 -7.26 5.78 -1.78
CA PHE A 41 -6.84 4.71 -0.90
C PHE A 41 -8.03 3.86 -0.45
N MET A 42 -9.12 4.50 -0.02
CA MET A 42 -10.33 3.81 0.43
C MET A 42 -10.97 2.97 -0.68
N ARG A 43 -10.99 3.44 -1.93
CA ARG A 43 -11.48 2.65 -3.08
C ARG A 43 -10.59 1.44 -3.38
N LEU A 44 -9.28 1.61 -3.25
CA LEU A 44 -8.28 0.57 -3.56
C LEU A 44 -7.94 -0.33 -2.37
N ARG A 45 -8.51 -0.04 -1.19
CA ARG A 45 -8.16 -0.63 0.10
C ARG A 45 -8.04 -2.15 0.04
N ALA A 46 -9.03 -2.84 -0.50
CA ALA A 46 -9.02 -4.30 -0.56
C ALA A 46 -7.82 -4.87 -1.34
N ARG A 47 -7.43 -4.23 -2.45
CA ARG A 47 -6.28 -4.66 -3.28
C ARG A 47 -4.96 -4.34 -2.60
N ILE A 48 -4.87 -3.18 -1.95
CA ILE A 48 -3.70 -2.74 -1.18
C ILE A 48 -3.47 -3.69 0.02
N GLU A 49 -4.52 -3.98 0.79
CA GLU A 49 -4.46 -4.89 1.94
C GLU A 49 -4.10 -6.31 1.53
N ALA A 50 -4.69 -6.83 0.45
CA ALA A 50 -4.34 -8.15 -0.08
C ALA A 50 -2.86 -8.24 -0.44
N ARG A 51 -2.32 -7.23 -1.15
CA ARG A 51 -0.90 -7.23 -1.52
C ARG A 51 0.03 -7.06 -0.31
N ALA A 52 -0.33 -6.20 0.64
CA ALA A 52 0.44 -6.04 1.87
C ALA A 52 0.44 -7.33 2.71
N THR A 53 -0.68 -8.06 2.74
CA THR A 53 -0.76 -9.38 3.40
C THR A 53 0.18 -10.38 2.75
N VAL A 54 0.26 -10.42 1.42
CA VAL A 54 1.21 -11.31 0.71
C VAL A 54 2.66 -11.00 1.10
N LYS A 55 3.07 -9.72 1.10
CA LYS A 55 4.43 -9.32 1.50
C LYS A 55 4.70 -9.62 2.99
N TYR A 56 3.71 -9.41 3.85
CA TYR A 56 3.80 -9.75 5.27
C TYR A 56 4.04 -11.25 5.49
N MET A 57 3.27 -12.10 4.81
CA MET A 57 3.43 -13.56 4.90
C MET A 57 4.75 -14.04 4.29
N ALA A 58 5.28 -13.35 3.27
CA ALA A 58 6.60 -13.61 2.70
C ALA A 58 7.76 -13.10 3.57
N GLY A 59 7.48 -12.33 4.62
CA GLY A 59 8.51 -11.73 5.48
C GLY A 59 9.26 -10.56 4.83
N GLU A 60 8.68 -9.93 3.80
CA GLU A 60 9.30 -8.84 3.04
C GLU A 60 9.12 -7.49 3.75
N PHE A 61 9.77 -7.35 4.91
CA PHE A 61 9.78 -6.10 5.65
C PHE A 61 10.88 -5.17 5.13
N GLU A 62 10.53 -3.91 4.91
CA GLU A 62 11.39 -2.87 4.37
C GLU A 62 11.39 -1.63 5.29
N GLY A 63 12.49 -0.85 5.27
CA GLY A 63 12.60 0.43 5.98
C GLY A 63 13.00 0.36 7.46
N VAL A 64 13.05 1.53 8.11
CA VAL A 64 13.35 1.72 9.54
C VAL A 64 12.34 2.70 10.14
N PRO A 65 11.42 2.27 11.04
CA PRO A 65 11.21 0.89 11.51
C PRO A 65 10.72 -0.05 10.39
N ALA A 66 10.99 -1.34 10.55
CA ALA A 66 10.64 -2.37 9.57
C ALA A 66 9.11 -2.45 9.38
N GLY A 67 8.65 -2.29 8.14
CA GLY A 67 7.24 -2.27 7.76
C GLY A 67 7.01 -2.85 6.37
N ILE A 68 5.79 -2.73 5.84
CA ILE A 68 5.49 -3.17 4.48
C ILE A 68 5.43 -1.97 3.55
N ILE A 69 6.24 -1.98 2.48
CA ILE A 69 6.24 -0.93 1.47
C ILE A 69 5.67 -1.49 0.18
N LEU A 70 4.61 -0.85 -0.32
CA LEU A 70 3.97 -1.15 -1.60
C LEU A 70 4.36 -0.11 -2.65
N ARG A 71 4.89 -0.60 -3.75
CA ARG A 71 5.33 0.14 -4.93
C ARG A 71 4.56 -0.38 -6.14
N SER A 72 4.60 0.36 -7.25
CA SER A 72 3.91 -0.04 -8.47
C SER A 72 4.29 -1.44 -8.94
N ILE A 73 5.57 -1.82 -8.77
CA ILE A 73 6.08 -3.16 -9.10
C ILE A 73 5.40 -4.29 -8.34
N ASP A 74 4.93 -4.03 -7.11
CA ASP A 74 4.25 -5.04 -6.30
C ASP A 74 2.86 -5.37 -6.87
N PHE A 75 2.30 -4.51 -7.72
CA PHE A 75 0.98 -4.73 -8.33
C PHE A 75 1.05 -5.22 -9.77
N ARG A 76 2.24 -5.20 -10.39
CA ARG A 76 2.44 -5.78 -11.71
C ARG A 76 2.43 -7.30 -11.56
N THR A 77 1.38 -7.95 -12.05
CA THR A 77 1.44 -9.39 -12.31
C THR A 77 2.50 -9.65 -13.40
N PRO A 78 3.32 -10.70 -13.29
CA PRO A 78 4.08 -11.20 -14.42
C PRO A 78 3.15 -11.69 -15.54
#